data_AF-A0A3S1ATL1-F1
#
_entry.id   AF-A0A3S1ATL1-F1
#
_cell.length_a   1.000
_cell.length_b   1.000
_cell.length_c   1.000
_cell.angle_alpha   90.00
_cell.angle_beta   90.00
_cell.angle_gamma   90.00
#
_symmetry.space_group_name_H-M   'P 1'
#
loop_
_entity.id
_entity.type
_entity.pdbx_description
1 polymer ?
#
loop_
_entity_poly.entity_id
_entity_poly.type
_entity_poly.pdbx_seq_one_letter_code
_entity_poly.pdbx_strand_id
1 'polypeptide(L)'
;MKNSAQQRMRSYLTSAREQIDKERDPAVKVVLRKILEDVQALLKRADYHGHYFERCTKSPLRMCDADGWFRCEGAFDEDGCPRQHIINPYASRGYRHMFCLWNLDHIIEKSREVVPALIEAAKVIPKGQQLNAAELHRLLFTRENLKLVQIGCHKKTARLEHTVDQKKFYVAVSGGCGDGVK
;
A
#
# COMPACT_ATOMS: atom_id res chain seq x y z
N MET A 1 -5.34 -0.15 -18.49
CA MET A 1 -5.66 -0.56 -17.10
C MET A 1 -4.66 -0.02 -16.08
N LYS A 2 -3.40 0.25 -16.49
CA LYS A 2 -2.39 1.01 -15.74
C LYS A 2 -2.92 2.20 -14.91
N ASN A 3 -3.59 3.17 -15.54
CA ASN A 3 -4.14 4.33 -14.82
C ASN A 3 -5.12 3.95 -13.70
N SER A 4 -5.84 2.83 -13.83
CA SER A 4 -6.74 2.34 -12.77
C SER A 4 -5.95 1.83 -11.56
N ALA A 5 -4.83 1.14 -11.75
CA ALA A 5 -3.94 0.74 -10.65
C ALA A 5 -3.34 1.97 -9.97
N GLN A 6 -2.79 2.90 -10.77
CA GLN A 6 -2.20 4.13 -10.25
C GLN A 6 -3.20 4.96 -9.45
N GLN A 7 -4.45 5.06 -9.91
CA GLN A 7 -5.51 5.77 -9.19
C GLN A 7 -5.79 5.15 -7.81
N ARG A 8 -5.74 3.82 -7.68
CA ARG A 8 -5.90 3.15 -6.37
C ARG A 8 -4.75 3.50 -5.44
N MET A 9 -3.51 3.45 -5.91
CA MET A 9 -2.33 3.83 -5.11
C MET A 9 -2.39 5.30 -4.67
N ARG A 10 -2.81 6.21 -5.56
CA ARG A 10 -3.02 7.62 -5.23
C ARG A 10 -4.09 7.80 -4.15
N SER A 11 -5.21 7.10 -4.26
CA SER A 11 -6.28 7.14 -3.26
C SER A 11 -5.79 6.66 -1.88
N TYR A 12 -4.94 5.62 -1.84
CA TYR A 12 -4.34 5.14 -0.60
C TYR A 12 -3.42 6.19 0.03
N LEU A 13 -2.60 6.87 -0.77
CA LEU A 13 -1.75 7.97 -0.29
C LEU A 13 -2.59 9.15 0.22
N THR A 14 -3.63 9.56 -0.51
CA THR A 14 -4.53 10.65 -0.12
C THR A 14 -5.19 10.35 1.22
N SER A 15 -5.80 9.17 1.37
CA SER A 15 -6.47 8.78 2.61
C SER A 15 -5.51 8.62 3.80
N ALA A 16 -4.29 8.13 3.59
CA ALA A 16 -3.27 8.10 4.64
C ALA A 16 -2.88 9.52 5.08
N ARG A 17 -2.74 10.45 4.14
CA ARG A 17 -2.46 11.86 4.41
C ARG A 17 -3.60 12.51 5.20
N GLU A 18 -4.86 12.30 4.81
CA GLU A 18 -6.04 12.81 5.52
C GLU A 18 -6.09 12.34 6.98
N GLN A 19 -5.64 11.11 7.27
CA GLN A 19 -5.58 10.59 8.62
C GLN A 19 -4.41 11.19 9.42
N ILE A 20 -3.23 11.30 8.81
CA ILE A 20 -2.06 11.96 9.39
C ILE A 20 -2.32 13.44 9.68
N ASP A 21 -3.08 14.13 8.82
CA ASP A 21 -3.40 15.55 9.01
C ASP A 21 -4.30 15.81 10.23
N LYS A 22 -4.88 14.77 10.84
CA LYS A 22 -5.61 14.86 12.12
C LYS A 22 -4.69 14.85 13.34
N GLU A 23 -3.41 14.54 13.19
CA GLU A 23 -2.43 14.64 14.28
C GLU A 23 -2.35 16.10 14.78
N ARG A 24 -2.39 16.23 16.11
CA ARG A 24 -2.47 17.50 16.84
C ARG A 24 -1.10 18.00 17.25
N ASP A 25 -0.16 17.11 17.54
CA ASP A 25 1.21 17.49 17.87
C ASP A 25 1.93 18.02 16.61
N PRO A 26 2.30 19.31 16.55
CA PRO A 26 2.96 19.89 15.38
C PRO A 26 4.32 19.25 15.07
N ALA A 27 5.08 18.84 16.09
CA ALA A 27 6.40 18.23 15.91
C ALA A 27 6.26 16.83 15.27
N VAL A 28 5.34 16.02 15.79
CA VAL A 28 5.02 14.70 15.22
C VAL A 28 4.49 14.85 13.79
N LYS A 29 3.64 15.86 13.54
CA LYS A 29 3.08 16.12 12.21
C LYS A 29 4.15 16.48 11.17
N VAL A 30 5.19 17.22 11.54
CA VAL A 30 6.32 17.52 10.65
C VAL A 30 7.03 16.22 10.22
N VAL A 31 7.29 15.33 11.18
CA VAL A 31 7.92 14.03 10.92
C VAL A 31 7.04 13.16 10.01
N LEU A 32 5.74 13.10 10.29
CA LEU A 32 4.78 12.33 9.49
C LEU A 32 4.65 12.86 8.05
N ARG A 33 4.68 14.19 7.87
CA ARG A 33 4.68 14.79 6.53
C ARG A 33 5.95 14.46 5.76
N LYS A 34 7.10 14.47 6.44
CA LYS A 34 8.38 14.10 5.82
C LYS A 34 8.37 12.66 5.29
N ILE A 35 7.90 11.69 6.09
CA ILE A 35 7.79 10.30 5.59
C ILE A 35 6.77 10.16 4.46
N LEU A 36 5.67 10.93 4.45
CA LEU A 36 4.72 10.92 3.32
C LEU A 36 5.36 11.43 2.02
N GLU A 37 6.26 12.40 2.08
CA GLU A 37 7.04 12.86 0.91
C GLU A 37 8.00 11.77 0.42
N ASP A 38 8.70 11.10 1.34
CA ASP A 38 9.63 10.02 1.02
C ASP A 38 8.91 8.82 0.38
N VAL A 39 7.74 8.46 0.91
CA VAL A 39 6.85 7.45 0.34
C VAL A 39 6.28 7.89 -1.02
N GLN A 40 5.92 9.16 -1.17
CA GLN A 40 5.46 9.68 -2.46
C GLN A 40 6.59 9.61 -3.52
N ALA A 41 7.84 9.84 -3.12
CA ALA A 41 9.00 9.66 -4.00
C ALA A 41 9.20 8.18 -4.38
N LEU A 42 9.06 7.25 -3.43
CA LEU A 42 9.07 5.80 -3.71
C LEU A 42 7.97 5.42 -4.72
N LEU A 43 6.74 5.91 -4.53
CA LEU A 43 5.63 5.67 -5.46
C LEU A 43 5.90 6.24 -6.85
N LYS A 44 6.46 7.45 -6.96
CA LYS A 44 6.84 8.03 -8.25
C LYS A 44 7.86 7.16 -8.98
N ARG A 45 8.89 6.68 -8.27
CA ARG A 45 9.90 5.75 -8.81
C ARG A 45 9.30 4.42 -9.26
N ALA A 46 8.31 3.92 -8.53
CA ALA A 46 7.58 2.70 -8.86
C ALA A 46 6.43 2.92 -9.87
N ASP A 47 6.30 4.11 -10.45
CA ASP A 47 5.21 4.51 -11.35
C ASP A 47 3.81 4.19 -10.78
N TYR A 48 3.65 4.43 -9.48
CA TYR A 48 2.46 4.17 -8.68
C TYR A 48 1.91 2.75 -8.87
N HIS A 49 2.81 1.77 -8.99
CA HIS A 49 2.51 0.36 -9.23
C HIS A 49 1.52 0.14 -10.37
N GLY A 50 1.55 0.99 -11.39
CA GLY A 50 0.66 0.92 -12.55
C GLY A 50 0.75 -0.44 -13.27
N HIS A 51 1.91 -1.08 -13.16
CA HIS A 51 2.22 -2.38 -13.72
C HIS A 51 1.34 -3.53 -13.18
N TYR A 52 0.75 -3.39 -11.99
CA TYR A 52 -0.16 -4.37 -11.39
C TYR A 52 -1.33 -4.74 -12.30
N PHE A 53 -1.91 -3.75 -12.99
CA PHE A 53 -3.01 -3.97 -13.93
C PHE A 53 -2.57 -3.76 -15.38
N GLU A 54 -1.33 -4.06 -15.74
CA GLU A 54 -0.85 -3.93 -17.12
C GLU A 54 -0.47 -5.30 -17.68
N ARG A 55 -1.32 -5.84 -18.56
CA ARG A 55 -1.14 -7.16 -19.19
C ARG A 55 0.22 -7.35 -19.85
N CYS A 56 0.80 -6.31 -20.43
CA CYS A 56 2.10 -6.40 -21.10
C CYS A 56 3.30 -6.41 -20.14
N THR A 57 3.11 -6.13 -18.85
CA THR A 57 4.16 -6.25 -17.84
C THR A 57 4.53 -7.72 -17.64
N LYS A 58 5.81 -8.02 -17.46
CA LYS A 58 6.28 -9.40 -17.20
C LYS A 58 5.73 -9.95 -15.88
N SER A 59 5.39 -11.23 -15.87
CA SER A 59 5.18 -11.99 -14.63
C SER A 59 6.49 -12.01 -13.81
N PRO A 60 6.45 -11.95 -12.47
CA PRO A 60 5.27 -11.94 -11.59
C PRO A 60 4.76 -10.54 -11.23
N LEU A 61 5.21 -9.48 -11.90
CA LEU A 61 4.88 -8.10 -11.52
C LEU A 61 3.41 -7.72 -11.82
N ARG A 62 2.82 -8.24 -12.91
CA ARG A 62 1.38 -8.07 -13.19
C ARG A 62 0.53 -9.03 -12.37
N MET A 63 -0.70 -8.61 -12.05
CA MET A 63 -1.67 -9.42 -11.30
C MET A 63 -2.59 -10.26 -12.19
N CYS A 64 -2.53 -10.07 -13.51
CA CYS A 64 -3.27 -10.88 -14.47
C CYS A 64 -2.34 -11.87 -15.17
N ASP A 65 -2.92 -12.92 -15.74
CA ASP A 65 -2.19 -13.81 -16.65
C ASP A 65 -1.85 -13.12 -17.99
N ALA A 66 -1.26 -13.88 -18.92
CA ALA A 66 -0.85 -13.35 -20.22
C ALA A 66 -2.02 -12.83 -21.08
N ASP A 67 -3.22 -13.40 -20.89
CA ASP A 67 -4.43 -13.04 -21.63
C ASP A 67 -5.20 -11.89 -20.97
N GLY A 68 -4.80 -11.52 -19.76
CA GLY A 68 -5.37 -10.41 -19.00
C GLY A 68 -6.49 -10.82 -18.05
N TRP A 69 -6.61 -12.12 -17.72
CA TRP A 69 -7.52 -12.57 -16.69
C TRP A 69 -6.94 -12.30 -15.30
N PHE A 70 -7.74 -11.61 -14.48
CA PHE A 70 -7.51 -11.45 -13.06
C PHE A 70 -8.30 -12.50 -12.30
N ARG A 71 -7.70 -13.01 -11.23
CA ARG A 71 -8.31 -13.99 -10.33
C ARG A 71 -8.49 -13.35 -8.96
N CYS A 72 -9.60 -13.63 -8.31
CA CYS A 72 -9.83 -13.20 -6.94
C CYS A 72 -8.94 -14.02 -6.01
N GLU A 73 -8.30 -13.33 -5.08
CA GLU A 73 -7.31 -13.92 -4.17
C GLU A 73 -7.92 -14.37 -2.84
N GLY A 74 -9.24 -14.27 -2.72
CA GLY A 74 -9.97 -14.61 -1.50
C GLY A 74 -9.93 -13.49 -0.48
N ALA A 75 -10.73 -13.63 0.58
CA ALA A 75 -10.71 -12.68 1.68
C ALA A 75 -9.32 -12.62 2.34
N PHE A 76 -9.12 -11.65 3.24
CA PHE A 76 -7.82 -11.40 3.85
C PHE A 76 -7.30 -12.52 4.75
N ASP A 77 -8.23 -13.30 5.28
CA ASP A 77 -8.06 -14.45 6.19
C ASP A 77 -8.20 -15.80 5.45
N GLU A 78 -8.18 -15.78 4.11
CA GLU A 78 -8.30 -16.97 3.27
C GLU A 78 -7.08 -17.09 2.36
N ASP A 79 -6.65 -18.31 2.02
CA ASP A 79 -5.51 -18.52 1.10
C ASP A 79 -5.88 -18.30 -0.37
N GLY A 80 -7.17 -18.35 -0.70
CA GLY A 80 -7.66 -18.19 -2.06
C GLY A 80 -9.16 -17.96 -2.12
N CYS A 81 -9.69 -17.62 -3.29
CA CYS A 81 -11.13 -17.40 -3.46
C CYS A 81 -11.89 -18.73 -3.61
N PRO A 82 -12.76 -19.11 -2.66
CA PRO A 82 -13.50 -20.38 -2.74
C PRO A 82 -14.48 -20.42 -3.92
N ARG A 83 -14.96 -19.23 -4.35
CA ARG A 83 -15.86 -19.08 -5.51
C ARG A 83 -15.14 -18.91 -6.84
N GLN A 84 -13.80 -18.92 -6.83
CA GLN A 84 -12.95 -18.84 -8.03
C GLN A 84 -13.34 -17.69 -8.99
N HIS A 85 -13.71 -16.53 -8.44
CA HIS A 85 -14.08 -15.39 -9.27
C HIS A 85 -12.93 -14.99 -10.20
N ILE A 86 -13.26 -14.72 -11.47
CA ILE A 86 -12.32 -14.24 -12.49
C ILE A 86 -12.94 -13.09 -13.29
N ILE A 87 -12.09 -12.26 -13.88
CA ILE A 87 -12.53 -11.18 -14.77
C ILE A 87 -11.44 -10.82 -15.77
N ASN A 88 -11.82 -10.51 -17.02
CA ASN A 88 -10.91 -9.92 -18.00
C ASN A 88 -11.36 -8.50 -18.35
N PRO A 89 -10.82 -7.46 -17.69
CA PRO A 89 -11.19 -6.07 -17.96
C PRO A 89 -10.68 -5.56 -19.32
N TYR A 90 -9.86 -6.33 -20.05
CA TYR A 90 -9.42 -6.00 -21.39
C TYR A 90 -10.39 -6.51 -22.46
N ALA A 91 -11.32 -7.40 -22.13
CA ALA A 91 -12.25 -8.01 -23.09
C ALA A 91 -13.28 -7.00 -23.63
N SER A 92 -13.78 -6.07 -22.80
CA SER A 92 -14.69 -5.02 -23.24
C SER A 92 -14.75 -3.83 -22.28
N ARG A 93 -15.32 -2.70 -22.73
CA ARG A 93 -15.61 -1.55 -21.85
C ARG A 93 -16.52 -1.91 -20.68
N GLY A 94 -17.47 -2.82 -20.88
CA GLY A 94 -18.37 -3.32 -19.83
C GLY A 94 -17.61 -4.09 -18.75
N TYR A 95 -16.75 -5.03 -19.14
CA TYR A 95 -15.89 -5.76 -18.20
C TYR A 95 -14.91 -4.82 -17.48
N ARG A 96 -14.37 -3.82 -18.17
CA ARG A 96 -13.56 -2.78 -17.54
C ARG A 96 -14.32 -2.01 -16.47
N HIS A 97 -15.60 -1.71 -16.69
CA HIS A 97 -16.44 -1.05 -15.69
C HIS A 97 -16.73 -1.97 -14.50
N MET A 98 -17.05 -3.25 -14.74
CA MET A 98 -17.27 -4.23 -13.66
C MET A 98 -16.02 -4.42 -12.77
N PHE A 99 -14.82 -4.24 -13.32
CA PHE A 99 -13.58 -4.28 -12.54
C PHE A 99 -13.48 -3.19 -11.47
N CYS A 100 -14.29 -2.11 -11.54
CA CYS A 100 -14.40 -1.14 -10.46
C CYS A 100 -15.00 -1.73 -9.18
N LEU A 101 -15.75 -2.85 -9.27
CA LEU A 101 -16.26 -3.58 -8.11
C LEU A 101 -15.19 -4.46 -7.44
N TRP A 102 -14.03 -4.63 -8.08
CA TRP A 102 -12.92 -5.37 -7.49
C TRP A 102 -12.06 -4.42 -6.65
N ASN A 103 -11.56 -4.86 -5.50
CA ASN A 103 -10.81 -4.04 -4.55
C ASN A 103 -9.36 -4.56 -4.42
N LEU A 104 -8.42 -3.66 -4.11
CA LEU A 104 -7.10 -4.05 -3.62
C LEU A 104 -7.14 -3.90 -2.10
N ASP A 105 -7.51 -4.99 -1.44
CA ASP A 105 -7.81 -5.03 -0.02
C ASP A 105 -6.55 -5.23 0.82
N HIS A 106 -6.39 -4.44 1.88
CA HIS A 106 -5.17 -4.44 2.71
C HIS A 106 -5.24 -5.51 3.79
N ILE A 107 -4.44 -6.59 3.73
CA ILE A 107 -4.42 -7.69 4.71
C ILE A 107 -4.35 -7.15 6.14
N ILE A 108 -3.37 -6.28 6.41
CA ILE A 108 -3.26 -5.43 7.60
C ILE A 108 -3.91 -4.08 7.27
N GLU A 109 -4.97 -3.71 8.00
CA GLU A 109 -5.82 -2.56 7.65
C GLU A 109 -5.05 -1.23 7.66
N LYS A 110 -5.06 -0.54 6.52
CA LYS A 110 -4.46 0.81 6.39
C LYS A 110 -4.95 1.77 7.48
N SER A 111 -6.26 1.98 7.57
CA SER A 111 -6.84 3.07 8.38
C SER A 111 -7.06 2.72 9.84
N ARG A 112 -7.20 1.42 10.16
CA ARG A 112 -7.37 0.95 11.53
C ARG A 112 -6.06 0.60 12.22
N GLU A 113 -5.02 0.27 11.45
CA GLU A 113 -3.81 -0.27 12.04
C GLU A 113 -2.52 0.37 11.50
N VAL A 114 -2.24 0.28 10.19
CA VAL A 114 -0.95 0.72 9.63
C VAL A 114 -0.69 2.21 9.91
N VAL A 115 -1.65 3.09 9.59
CA VAL A 115 -1.49 4.53 9.78
C VAL A 115 -1.51 4.92 11.26
N PRO A 116 -2.43 4.41 12.11
CA PRO A 116 -2.35 4.62 13.56
C PRO A 116 -1.01 4.16 14.17
N ALA A 117 -0.51 2.98 13.81
CA ALA A 117 0.75 2.46 14.31
C ALA A 117 1.95 3.32 13.87
N LEU A 118 1.93 3.86 12.65
CA LEU A 118 2.93 4.82 12.19
C LEU A 118 2.88 6.14 13.00
N ILE A 119 1.68 6.64 13.31
CA ILE A 119 1.49 7.84 14.13
C ILE A 119 2.07 7.63 15.53
N GLU A 120 1.77 6.50 16.16
CA GLU A 120 2.36 6.16 17.46
C GLU A 120 3.88 6.01 17.36
N ALA A 121 4.39 5.37 16.30
CA ALA A 121 5.82 5.23 16.09
C ALA A 121 6.53 6.59 15.95
N ALA A 122 5.88 7.57 15.32
CA ALA A 122 6.39 8.93 15.14
C ALA A 122 6.51 9.72 16.46
N LYS A 123 5.72 9.37 17.48
CA LYS A 123 5.77 10.01 18.82
C LYS A 123 6.98 9.57 19.63
N VAL A 124 7.53 8.38 19.36
CA VAL A 124 8.56 7.75 20.18
C VAL A 124 9.75 7.24 19.35
N ILE A 125 10.24 8.06 18.43
CA ILE A 125 11.38 7.69 17.57
C ILE A 125 12.65 7.48 18.43
N PRO A 126 13.28 6.29 18.40
CA PRO A 126 14.50 6.04 19.14
C PRO A 126 15.66 6.93 18.69
N LYS A 127 16.55 7.28 19.63
CA LYS A 127 17.75 8.07 19.34
C LYS A 127 18.58 7.39 18.22
N GLY A 128 18.96 8.18 17.22
CA GLY A 128 19.76 7.70 16.08
C GLY A 128 18.95 6.95 15.01
N GLN A 129 17.63 6.92 15.12
CA GLN A 129 16.73 6.32 14.12
C GLN A 129 15.80 7.36 13.51
N GLN A 130 15.19 6.98 12.39
CA GLN A 130 14.15 7.72 11.70
C GLN A 130 13.05 6.77 11.23
N LEU A 131 11.92 7.32 10.78
CA LEU A 131 10.85 6.50 10.25
C LEU A 131 11.24 5.84 8.91
N ASN A 132 10.83 4.59 8.75
CA ASN A 132 11.14 3.77 7.60
C ASN A 132 10.07 3.92 6.50
N ALA A 133 10.34 4.80 5.54
CA ALA A 133 9.47 5.00 4.37
C ALA A 133 9.28 3.71 3.54
N ALA A 134 10.26 2.81 3.51
CA ALA A 134 10.15 1.56 2.78
C ALA A 134 9.12 0.62 3.42
N GLU A 135 9.06 0.55 4.76
CA GLU A 135 8.04 -0.27 5.45
C GLU A 135 6.63 0.29 5.26
N LEU A 136 6.46 1.61 5.37
CA LEU A 136 5.16 2.23 5.10
C LEU A 136 4.74 1.99 3.65
N HIS A 137 5.69 2.09 2.70
CA HIS A 137 5.42 1.80 1.30
C HIS A 137 5.00 0.33 1.08
N ARG A 138 5.72 -0.60 1.70
CA ARG A 138 5.46 -2.04 1.67
C ARG A 138 4.03 -2.36 2.12
N LEU A 139 3.65 -1.87 3.30
CA LEU A 139 2.34 -2.11 3.88
C LEU A 139 1.19 -1.44 3.11
N LEU A 140 1.40 -0.26 2.53
CA LEU A 140 0.29 0.49 1.92
C LEU A 140 0.10 0.25 0.42
N PHE A 141 1.15 -0.09 -0.32
CA PHE A 141 1.08 -0.04 -1.79
C PHE A 141 1.56 -1.30 -2.48
N THR A 142 2.09 -2.28 -1.73
CA THR A 142 2.64 -3.49 -2.34
C THR A 142 1.76 -4.72 -2.14
N ARG A 143 1.98 -5.70 -3.02
CA ARG A 143 1.38 -7.04 -2.98
C ARG A 143 1.63 -7.81 -1.70
N GLU A 144 2.63 -7.43 -0.90
CA GLU A 144 2.90 -8.08 0.38
C GLU A 144 1.79 -7.86 1.40
N ASN A 145 1.00 -6.80 1.25
CA ASN A 145 -0.14 -6.51 2.11
C ASN A 145 -1.43 -6.24 1.34
N LEU A 146 -1.45 -6.41 0.01
CA LEU A 146 -2.63 -6.16 -0.82
C LEU A 146 -3.14 -7.46 -1.44
N LYS A 147 -4.45 -7.70 -1.41
CA LYS A 147 -5.12 -8.78 -2.13
C LYS A 147 -6.16 -8.22 -3.11
N LEU A 148 -6.20 -8.73 -4.33
CA LEU A 148 -7.21 -8.41 -5.32
C LEU A 148 -8.45 -9.24 -5.06
N VAL A 149 -9.53 -8.59 -4.65
CA VAL A 149 -10.76 -9.27 -4.23
C VAL A 149 -11.97 -8.75 -4.99
N GLN A 150 -12.84 -9.66 -5.42
CA GLN A 150 -14.17 -9.29 -5.91
C GLN A 150 -15.03 -8.77 -4.74
N ILE A 151 -15.98 -7.86 -4.98
CA ILE A 151 -16.76 -7.19 -3.91
C ILE A 151 -17.42 -8.14 -2.90
N GLY A 152 -17.92 -9.30 -3.34
CA GLY A 152 -18.54 -10.30 -2.48
C GLY A 152 -17.54 -11.07 -1.62
N CYS A 153 -16.24 -11.04 -1.94
CA CYS A 153 -15.15 -11.61 -1.12
C CYS A 153 -14.46 -10.56 -0.25
N HIS A 154 -14.80 -9.27 -0.40
CA HIS A 154 -14.25 -8.21 0.43
C HIS A 154 -14.97 -8.17 1.79
N LYS A 155 -14.43 -8.93 2.77
CA LYS A 155 -14.91 -8.90 4.15
C LYS A 155 -14.67 -7.51 4.76
N LYS A 156 -15.74 -6.86 5.23
CA LYS A 156 -15.69 -5.53 5.88
C LYS A 156 -15.57 -5.61 7.40
N THR A 157 -15.53 -6.81 7.96
CA THR A 157 -15.31 -7.03 9.38
C THR A 157 -13.94 -6.49 9.78
N ALA A 158 -13.81 -6.05 11.04
CA ALA A 158 -12.51 -5.71 11.59
C ALA A 158 -11.57 -6.90 11.52
N ARG A 159 -10.29 -6.63 11.25
CA ARG A 159 -9.24 -7.64 11.23
C ARG A 159 -8.66 -7.80 12.62
N LEU A 160 -7.76 -8.77 12.78
CA LEU A 160 -6.95 -8.84 13.99
C LEU A 160 -6.16 -7.55 14.15
N GLU A 161 -6.22 -6.95 15.32
CA GLU A 161 -5.47 -5.74 15.66
C GLU A 161 -4.08 -6.11 16.18
N HIS A 162 -3.14 -5.15 16.15
CA HIS A 162 -1.77 -5.29 16.65
C HIS A 162 -0.91 -6.37 15.96
N THR A 163 -1.18 -6.61 14.68
CA THR A 163 -0.39 -7.45 13.77
C THR A 163 0.80 -6.71 13.14
N VAL A 164 0.79 -5.36 13.15
CA VAL A 164 1.94 -4.55 12.69
C VAL A 164 3.09 -4.64 13.69
N ASP A 165 4.25 -5.10 13.21
CA ASP A 165 5.50 -4.98 13.95
C ASP A 165 6.02 -3.54 13.90
N GLN A 166 5.71 -2.76 14.94
CA GLN A 166 6.11 -1.35 15.05
C GLN A 166 7.62 -1.13 14.94
N LYS A 167 8.46 -2.13 15.27
CA LYS A 167 9.91 -2.00 15.18
C LYS A 167 10.37 -1.80 13.73
N LYS A 168 9.62 -2.32 12.75
CA LYS A 168 9.94 -2.16 11.32
C LYS A 168 9.72 -0.74 10.81
N PHE A 169 8.99 0.09 11.55
CA PHE A 169 8.87 1.51 11.23
C PHE A 169 10.12 2.32 11.54
N TYR A 170 11.17 1.73 12.12
CA TYR A 170 12.40 2.45 12.38
C TYR A 170 13.57 1.91 11.54
N VAL A 171 14.43 2.82 11.13
CA VAL A 171 15.70 2.53 10.46
C VAL A 171 16.76 3.49 10.98
N ALA A 172 18.02 3.04 11.05
CA ALA A 172 19.13 3.90 11.44
C ALA A 172 19.24 5.11 10.52
N VAL A 173 19.56 6.28 11.08
CA VAL A 173 19.92 7.45 10.29
C VAL A 173 21.29 7.17 9.67
N SER A 174 21.35 7.02 8.35
CA SER A 174 22.62 6.92 7.64
C SER A 174 23.37 8.24 7.83
N GLY A 175 24.43 8.23 8.65
CA GLY A 175 25.30 9.38 8.81
C GLY A 175 25.89 9.76 7.46
N GLY A 176 25.60 10.98 6.99
CA GLY A 176 26.33 11.52 5.86
C GLY A 176 27.82 11.54 6.22
N CYS A 177 28.66 10.95 5.39
CA CYS A 177 30.09 11.22 5.41
C CYS A 177 30.25 12.74 5.38
N GLY A 178 30.77 13.31 6.47
CA GLY A 178 31.39 14.61 6.41
C GLY A 178 32.64 14.46 5.55
N ASP A 179 32.64 15.08 4.37
CA ASP A 179 33.87 15.39 3.65
C ASP A 179 34.69 16.35 4.51
N GLY A 180 35.43 15.79 5.45
CA GLY A 180 36.51 16.45 6.15
C GLY A 180 37.69 16.58 5.19
N VAL A 181 37.67 17.63 4.37
CA VAL A 181 38.88 18.11 3.69
C VAL A 181 39.76 18.75 4.77
N LYS A 182 40.86 18.08 5.08
CA LYS A 182 42.06 18.70 5.67
C LYS A 182 42.81 19.48 4.60
#